data_AF-A0A969W3K1-F1
#
_entry.id   AF-A0A969W3K1-F1
#
_cell.length_a   1.000
_cell.length_b   1.000
_cell.length_c   1.000
_cell.angle_alpha   90.00
_cell.angle_beta   90.00
_cell.angle_gamma   90.00
#
_symmetry.space_group_name_H-M   'P 1'
#
loop_
_entity.id
_entity.type
_entity.pdbx_description
1 polymer ?
#
loop_
_entity_poly.entity_id
_entity_poly.type
_entity_poly.pdbx_seq_one_letter_code
_entity_poly.pdbx_strand_id
1 'polypeptide(L)'
;MQRRKFLPLCPDFAIELLFPTDELRDTQAKMQEYLANELRLGWLVNPKAKQVEIYRPGQSVEIRQNPASLSGESVLPGFALDLTEILF
;
A
#
# COMPACT_ATOMS: atom_id res chain seq x y z
N MET A 1 21.12 -17.16 -16.79
CA MET A 1 20.33 -16.62 -15.66
C MET A 1 19.29 -15.66 -16.23
N GLN A 2 18.03 -16.08 -16.33
CA GLN A 2 16.97 -15.27 -16.91
C GLN A 2 16.38 -14.40 -15.79
N ARG A 3 16.71 -13.10 -15.77
CA ARG A 3 15.94 -12.12 -14.97
C ARG A 3 14.50 -12.22 -15.46
N ARG A 4 13.57 -12.68 -14.60
CA ARG A 4 12.12 -12.57 -14.85
C ARG A 4 11.88 -11.10 -15.23
N LYS A 5 11.53 -10.87 -16.49
CA LYS A 5 11.13 -9.54 -16.97
C LYS A 5 9.95 -9.11 -16.09
N PHE A 6 10.08 -7.98 -15.41
CA PHE A 6 8.96 -7.34 -14.72
C PHE A 6 7.79 -7.29 -15.71
N LEU A 7 6.64 -7.83 -15.32
CA LEU A 7 5.44 -7.69 -16.14
C LEU A 7 5.16 -6.18 -16.22
N PRO A 8 5.01 -5.60 -17.42
CA PRO A 8 4.66 -4.19 -17.59
C PRO A 8 3.16 -3.99 -17.31
N LEU A 9 2.69 -4.53 -16.19
CA LEU A 9 1.31 -4.47 -15.75
C LEU A 9 1.31 -3.82 -14.36
N CYS A 10 0.61 -2.70 -14.25
CA CYS A 10 0.36 -2.12 -12.94
C CYS A 10 -0.63 -3.03 -12.20
N PRO A 11 -0.39 -3.39 -10.93
CA PRO A 11 -1.32 -4.21 -10.19
C PRO A 11 -2.60 -3.44 -9.86
N ASP A 12 -3.73 -4.14 -9.75
CA ASP A 12 -4.96 -3.55 -9.22
C ASP A 12 -4.81 -3.17 -7.73
N PHE A 13 -4.00 -3.92 -6.98
CA PHE A 13 -3.76 -3.74 -5.54
C PHE A 13 -2.27 -3.88 -5.19
N ALA A 14 -1.75 -2.98 -4.34
CA ALA A 14 -0.37 -3.02 -3.86
C ALA A 14 -0.27 -2.68 -2.37
N ILE A 15 0.69 -3.31 -1.69
CA ILE A 15 1.08 -2.98 -0.31
C ILE A 15 2.58 -2.66 -0.32
N GLU A 16 2.95 -1.49 0.19
CA GLU A 16 4.32 -1.11 0.50
C GLU A 16 4.50 -1.05 2.02
N LEU A 17 5.50 -1.75 2.53
CA LEU A 17 5.87 -1.72 3.94
C LEU A 17 7.06 -0.78 4.10
N LEU A 18 6.92 0.26 4.91
CA LEU A 18 8.02 1.19 5.19
C LEU A 18 9.06 0.51 6.10
N PHE A 19 10.26 0.26 5.57
CA PHE A 19 11.35 -0.28 6.37
C PHE A 19 12.03 0.81 7.21
N PRO A 20 12.74 0.45 8.30
CA PRO A 20 13.42 1.43 9.15
C PRO A 20 14.47 2.30 8.43
N THR A 21 14.99 1.83 7.31
CA THR A 21 15.99 2.52 6.48
C THR A 21 15.38 3.37 5.37
N ASP A 22 14.07 3.25 5.15
CA ASP A 22 13.40 3.95 4.06
C ASP A 22 13.01 5.36 4.51
N GLU A 23 13.13 6.31 3.58
CA GLU A 23 12.57 7.64 3.75
C GLU A 23 11.09 7.62 3.36
N LEU A 24 10.21 8.03 4.28
CA LEU A 24 8.75 8.04 4.05
C LEU A 24 8.37 8.73 2.74
N ARG A 25 9.02 9.85 2.43
CA ARG A 25 8.74 10.63 1.21
C ARG A 25 9.03 9.85 -0.07
N ASP A 26 10.07 9.03 -0.07
CA ASP A 26 10.45 8.23 -1.24
C ASP A 26 9.42 7.11 -1.48
N THR A 27 8.97 6.45 -0.40
CA THR A 27 7.89 5.45 -0.49
C THR A 27 6.56 6.09 -0.89
N GLN A 28 6.24 7.27 -0.38
CA GLN A 28 5.05 8.02 -0.81
C GLN A 28 5.12 8.40 -2.30
N ALA A 29 6.29 8.83 -2.80
CA ALA A 29 6.48 9.11 -4.22
C ALA A 29 6.25 7.88 -5.09
N LYS A 30 6.72 6.70 -4.65
CA LYS A 30 6.45 5.41 -5.30
C LYS A 30 4.95 5.07 -5.34
N MET A 31 4.22 5.33 -4.24
CA MET A 31 2.77 5.13 -4.22
C MET A 31 2.04 6.05 -5.21
N GLN A 32 2.52 7.29 -5.38
CA GLN A 32 2.00 8.21 -6.41
C GLN A 32 2.30 7.71 -7.83
N GLU A 33 3.48 7.14 -8.07
CA GLU A 33 3.81 6.51 -9.36
C GLU A 33 2.86 5.34 -9.65
N TYR A 34 2.55 4.50 -8.66
CA TYR A 34 1.57 3.44 -8.85
C TYR A 34 0.17 3.97 -9.17
N LEU A 35 -0.31 4.99 -8.46
CA LEU A 35 -1.58 5.65 -8.75
C LEU A 35 -1.60 6.24 -10.17
N ALA A 36 -0.52 6.86 -10.61
CA ALA A 36 -0.38 7.41 -11.96
C ALA A 36 -0.41 6.30 -13.04
N ASN A 37 -0.06 5.06 -12.67
CA ASN A 37 -0.10 3.89 -13.53
C ASN A 37 -1.36 3.03 -13.34
N GLU A 38 -2.49 3.60 -12.91
CA GLU A 38 -3.80 2.91 -12.79
C GLU A 38 -3.95 1.92 -11.61
N LEU A 39 -3.11 2.03 -10.56
CA LEU A 39 -3.36 1.32 -9.30
C LEU A 39 -4.76 1.68 -8.75
N ARG A 40 -5.55 0.68 -8.36
CA ARG A 40 -6.92 0.91 -7.86
C ARG A 40 -7.00 1.00 -6.34
N LEU A 41 -6.13 0.30 -5.62
CA LEU A 41 -6.00 0.39 -4.16
C LEU A 41 -4.54 0.18 -3.74
N GLY A 42 -4.02 1.08 -2.92
CA GLY A 42 -2.66 1.00 -2.39
C GLY A 42 -2.61 1.20 -0.88
N TRP A 43 -1.83 0.40 -0.18
CA TRP A 43 -1.55 0.61 1.25
C TRP A 43 -0.06 0.89 1.45
N LEU A 44 0.27 1.99 2.13
CA LEU A 44 1.59 2.22 2.70
C LEU A 44 1.50 1.99 4.21
N VAL A 45 2.12 0.92 4.67
CA VAL A 45 2.12 0.52 6.08
C VAL A 45 3.39 1.06 6.74
N ASN A 46 3.23 1.86 7.79
CA ASN A 46 4.31 2.38 8.62
C ASN A 46 4.20 1.79 10.04
N PRO A 47 4.88 0.67 10.33
CA PRO A 47 4.82 0.01 11.64
C PRO A 47 5.34 0.90 12.77
N LYS A 48 6.39 1.69 12.52
CA LYS A 48 6.99 2.58 13.53
C LYS A 48 6.01 3.63 14.02
N ALA A 49 5.20 4.19 13.12
CA ALA A 49 4.15 5.14 13.45
C ALA A 49 2.80 4.47 13.75
N LYS A 50 2.71 3.13 13.64
CA LYS A 50 1.46 2.36 13.70
C LYS A 50 0.38 2.94 12.79
N GLN A 51 0.75 3.27 11.56
CA GLN A 51 -0.11 4.00 10.63
C GLN A 51 -0.22 3.25 9.31
N VAL A 52 -1.38 3.32 8.67
CA VAL A 52 -1.54 2.95 7.26
C VAL A 52 -2.09 4.12 6.48
N GLU A 53 -1.46 4.44 5.36
CA GLU A 53 -1.98 5.36 4.35
C GLU A 53 -2.65 4.55 3.24
N ILE A 54 -3.84 4.99 2.83
CA ILE A 54 -4.66 4.31 1.83
C ILE A 54 -4.79 5.23 0.60
N TYR A 55 -4.38 4.69 -0.54
CA TYR A 55 -4.30 5.36 -1.83
C TYR A 55 -5.37 4.81 -2.77
N ARG A 56 -6.18 5.70 -3.35
CA ARG A 56 -7.22 5.37 -4.33
C ARG A 56 -7.25 6.41 -5.47
N PRO A 57 -7.59 6.01 -6.71
CA PRO A 57 -7.73 6.96 -7.81
C PRO A 57 -8.72 8.09 -7.51
N GLY A 58 -8.30 9.33 -7.76
CA GLY A 58 -9.16 10.51 -7.63
C GLY A 58 -9.56 10.88 -6.20
N GLN A 59 -8.95 10.25 -5.18
CA GLN A 59 -9.23 10.54 -3.77
C GLN A 59 -7.98 11.07 -3.06
N SER A 60 -8.19 11.88 -2.03
CA SER A 60 -7.13 12.24 -1.10
C SER A 60 -6.63 11.00 -0.35
N VAL A 61 -5.33 10.97 -0.04
CA VAL A 61 -4.76 9.90 0.79
C VAL A 61 -5.47 9.87 2.14
N GLU A 62 -6.01 8.70 2.48
CA GLU A 62 -6.68 8.46 3.74
C GLU A 62 -5.67 7.89 4.74
N ILE A 63 -5.59 8.47 5.93
CA ILE A 63 -4.66 8.02 6.96
C ILE A 63 -5.44 7.34 8.07
N ARG A 64 -5.10 6.08 8.35
CA ARG A 64 -5.64 5.31 9.47
C ARG A 64 -4.58 5.11 10.53
N GLN A 65 -4.87 5.58 11.74
CA GLN A 65 -4.03 5.38 12.91
C GLN A 65 -4.40 4.07 13.61
N ASN A 66 -3.39 3.23 13.80
CA ASN A 66 -3.43 1.93 14.46
C ASN A 66 -4.66 1.06 14.11
N PRO A 67 -4.98 0.87 12.81
CA PRO A 67 -6.11 0.04 12.42
C PRO A 67 -5.85 -1.42 12.79
N ALA A 68 -6.85 -2.11 13.35
CA ALA A 68 -6.77 -3.54 13.62
C ALA A 68 -6.84 -4.38 12.34
N SER A 69 -7.61 -3.94 11.35
CA SER A 69 -7.68 -4.59 10.04
C SER A 69 -8.02 -3.61 8.93
N LEU A 70 -7.75 -4.00 7.68
CA LEU A 70 -8.17 -3.30 6.47
C LEU A 70 -8.80 -4.26 5.46
N SER A 71 -9.92 -3.87 4.85
CA SER A 71 -10.56 -4.64 3.79
C SER A 71 -9.96 -4.31 2.43
N GLY A 72 -9.89 -5.27 1.52
CA GLY A 72 -9.51 -5.06 0.11
C GLY A 72 -10.56 -4.32 -0.74
N GLU A 73 -11.65 -3.86 -0.12
CA GLU A 73 -12.73 -3.09 -0.74
C GLU A 73 -13.30 -3.78 -2.00
N SER A 74 -13.72 -3.00 -3.00
CA SER A 74 -14.18 -3.52 -4.28
C SER A 74 -13.06 -4.08 -5.16
N VAL A 75 -11.78 -3.86 -4.79
CA VAL A 75 -10.62 -4.34 -5.58
C VAL A 75 -10.35 -5.80 -5.28
N LEU A 76 -10.41 -6.20 -4.01
CA LEU A 76 -10.32 -7.59 -3.55
C LEU A 76 -11.53 -7.92 -2.65
N PRO A 77 -12.69 -8.21 -3.24
CA PRO A 77 -13.91 -8.49 -2.47
C PRO A 77 -13.73 -9.66 -1.50
N GLY A 78 -14.13 -9.46 -0.24
CA GLY A 78 -14.02 -10.48 0.81
C GLY A 78 -12.63 -10.62 1.43
N PHE A 79 -11.61 -9.93 0.90
CA PHE A 79 -10.30 -9.88 1.54
C PHE A 79 -10.30 -8.90 2.71
N ALA A 80 -9.70 -9.31 3.82
CA ALA A 80 -9.36 -8.44 4.94
C ALA A 80 -8.00 -8.86 5.48
N LEU A 81 -7.12 -7.88 5.67
CA LEU A 81 -5.83 -8.07 6.31
C LEU A 81 -5.94 -7.69 7.78
N ASP A 82 -5.63 -8.63 8.66
CA ASP A 82 -5.37 -8.36 10.06
C ASP A 82 -4.00 -7.70 10.19
N LEU A 83 -3.96 -6.51 10.80
CA LEU A 83 -2.75 -5.71 10.97
C LEU A 83 -2.19 -5.80 12.39
N THR A 84 -2.83 -6.56 13.28
CA THR A 84 -2.37 -6.71 14.66
C THR A 84 -0.98 -7.34 14.75
N GLU A 85 -0.63 -8.31 13.90
CA GLU A 85 0.71 -8.91 13.88
C GLU A 85 1.76 -8.08 13.11
N ILE A 86 1.35 -6.98 12.46
CA ILE A 86 2.22 -6.14 11.63
C ILE A 86 2.53 -4.81 12.33
N LEU A 87 1.56 -4.24 13.06
CA LEU A 87 1.68 -2.94 13.75
C LEU A 87 1.99 -3.07 15.25
N PHE A 88 2.01 -4.28 15.81
CA PHE A 88 2.33 -4.55 17.21
C PHE A 88 3.51 -5.51 17.32
#